data_AF-A0A1G6FHA4-F1
#
_entry.id   AF-A0A1G6FHA4-F1
#
_cell.length_a   1.000
_cell.length_b   1.000
_cell.length_c   1.000
_cell.angle_alpha   90.00
_cell.angle_beta   90.00
_cell.angle_gamma   90.00
#
_symmetry.space_group_name_H-M   'P 1'
#
loop_
_entity.id
_entity.type
_entity.pdbx_description
1 polymer ?
#
loop_
_entity_poly.entity_id
_entity_poly.type
_entity_poly.pdbx_seq_one_letter_code
_entity_poly.pdbx_strand_id
1 'polypeptide(L)'
;MINTFDYEDALFRIDSNLKEFRDLKEKYVVFSARNAGNPQAARRELPELAQEYQKSRHEIFRDFASLLEKFEDPIVNSFIMVEKICNGQIYDSRLSNGPIESINRKAKDLKRLGRGFRNFEHFRNRFLYSTRIEPDTHWRF
;
A
#
# COMPACT_ATOMS: atom_id res chain seq x y z
N MET A 1 3.64 28.75 19.57
CA MET A 1 3.16 27.43 19.11
C MET A 1 4.24 26.89 18.19
N ILE A 2 4.83 25.75 18.53
CA ILE A 2 5.90 25.12 17.73
C ILE A 2 5.25 24.53 16.47
N ASN A 3 5.78 24.85 15.29
CA ASN A 3 5.30 24.33 14.00
C ASN A 3 5.99 22.98 13.68
N THR A 4 5.44 22.19 12.75
CA THR A 4 5.97 20.91 12.29
C THR A 4 7.45 20.98 11.91
N PHE A 5 7.88 22.07 11.27
CA PHE A 5 9.28 22.28 10.88
C PHE A 5 10.21 22.46 12.10
N ASP A 6 9.73 23.10 13.16
CA ASP A 6 10.50 23.28 14.39
C ASP A 6 10.71 21.93 15.10
N TYR A 7 9.75 21.00 15.00
CA TYR A 7 9.90 19.63 15.50
C TYR A 7 10.86 18.79 14.65
N GLU A 8 10.81 18.90 13.32
CA GLU A 8 11.80 18.25 12.43
C GLU A 8 13.21 18.71 12.77
N ASP A 9 13.43 20.02 12.90
CA ASP A 9 14.73 20.59 13.25
C ASP A 9 15.21 20.12 14.65
N ALA A 10 14.30 20.04 15.62
CA ALA A 10 14.63 19.49 16.94
C ALA A 10 15.04 18.02 16.87
N LEU A 11 14.36 17.20 16.05
CA LEU A 11 14.69 15.79 15.85
C LEU A 11 16.04 15.62 15.16
N PHE A 12 16.33 16.41 14.11
CA PHE A 12 17.61 16.34 13.40
C PHE A 12 18.81 16.77 14.25
N ARG A 13 18.59 17.58 15.29
CA ARG A 13 19.63 17.92 16.28
C ARG A 13 19.96 16.76 17.22
N ILE A 14 19.03 15.82 17.41
CA ILE A 14 19.25 14.62 18.26
C ILE A 14 20.10 13.60 17.52
N ASP A 15 19.77 13.33 16.25
CA ASP A 15 20.54 12.45 15.37
C ASP A 15 20.52 12.97 13.93
N SER A 16 21.71 13.28 13.41
CA SER A 16 21.88 13.79 12.05
C SER A 16 21.51 12.77 10.97
N ASN A 17 21.50 11.47 11.28
CA ASN A 17 21.04 10.43 10.37
C ASN A 17 19.54 10.57 10.05
N LEU A 18 18.73 11.12 10.97
CA LEU A 18 17.29 11.32 10.74
C LEU A 18 17.02 12.24 9.56
N LYS A 19 17.89 13.23 9.32
CA LYS A 19 17.79 14.10 8.15
C LYS A 19 18.00 13.32 6.86
N GLU A 20 19.04 12.49 6.81
CA GLU A 20 19.30 11.65 5.64
C GLU A 20 18.20 10.60 5.41
N PHE A 21 17.67 9.98 6.47
CA PHE A 21 16.53 9.07 6.37
C PHE A 21 15.32 9.77 5.76
N ARG A 22 15.01 10.97 6.25
CA ARG A 22 13.91 11.79 5.76
C ARG A 22 14.12 12.17 4.29
N ASP A 23 15.30 12.64 3.92
CA ASP A 23 15.60 13.07 2.55
C ASP A 23 15.56 11.89 1.55
N LEU A 24 16.10 10.74 1.92
CA LEU A 24 16.02 9.52 1.10
C LEU A 24 14.58 9.02 0.98
N LYS A 25 13.80 9.00 2.07
CA LYS A 25 12.36 8.67 2.00
C LYS A 25 11.61 9.63 1.06
N GLU A 26 11.94 10.92 1.10
CA GLU A 26 11.23 11.93 0.32
C GLU A 26 11.47 11.78 -1.19
N LYS A 27 12.64 11.27 -1.60
CA LYS A 27 12.89 10.93 -3.01
C LYS A 27 11.88 9.92 -3.55
N TYR A 28 11.54 8.88 -2.79
CA TYR A 28 10.51 7.93 -3.20
C TYR A 28 9.13 8.57 -3.28
N VAL A 29 8.79 9.48 -2.34
CA VAL A 29 7.51 10.20 -2.35
C VAL A 29 7.39 11.07 -3.60
N VAL A 30 8.43 11.83 -3.92
CA VAL A 30 8.48 12.67 -5.12
C VAL A 30 8.39 11.82 -6.38
N PHE A 31 9.17 10.73 -6.47
CA PHE A 31 9.08 9.77 -7.57
C PHE A 31 7.65 9.23 -7.73
N SER A 32 7.00 8.84 -6.63
CA SER A 32 5.65 8.26 -6.65
C SER A 32 4.59 9.29 -7.06
N ALA A 33 4.70 10.53 -6.58
CA ALA A 33 3.77 11.60 -6.94
C ALA A 33 3.93 12.00 -8.42
N ARG A 34 5.17 12.15 -8.90
CA ARG A 34 5.47 12.57 -10.28
C ARG A 34 5.02 11.55 -11.32
N ASN A 35 5.13 10.26 -11.02
CA ASN A 35 4.82 9.19 -11.96
C ASN A 35 3.38 8.66 -11.86
N ALA A 36 2.53 9.29 -11.04
CA ALA A 36 1.12 8.88 -10.92
C ALA A 36 0.43 8.89 -12.29
N GLY A 37 -0.13 7.73 -12.69
CA GLY A 37 -0.74 7.55 -14.01
C GLY A 37 0.22 7.38 -15.18
N ASN A 38 1.53 7.30 -14.94
CA ASN A 38 2.55 7.15 -15.97
C ASN A 38 3.48 5.95 -15.68
N PRO A 39 3.03 4.71 -15.91
CA PRO A 39 3.85 3.52 -15.66
C PRO A 39 5.11 3.46 -16.53
N GLN A 40 5.09 4.04 -17.74
CA GLN A 40 6.26 4.05 -18.63
C GLN A 40 7.36 4.98 -18.10
N ALA A 41 6.99 6.15 -17.57
CA ALA A 41 7.94 7.01 -16.88
C ALA A 41 8.46 6.35 -15.59
N ALA A 42 7.56 5.76 -14.78
CA ALA A 42 7.94 5.02 -13.58
C ALA A 42 8.98 3.93 -13.87
N ARG A 43 8.80 3.14 -14.95
CA ARG A 43 9.73 2.06 -15.34
C ARG A 43 11.11 2.57 -15.72
N ARG A 44 11.21 3.78 -16.29
CA ARG A 44 12.51 4.37 -16.64
C ARG A 44 13.24 4.94 -15.43
N GLU A 45 12.50 5.54 -14.50
CA GLU A 45 13.07 6.25 -13.35
C GLU A 45 13.31 5.35 -12.12
N LEU A 46 12.55 4.26 -11.98
CA LEU A 46 12.66 3.35 -10.83
C LEU A 46 14.07 2.73 -10.67
N PRO A 47 14.75 2.28 -11.75
CA PRO A 47 16.12 1.77 -11.66
C PRO A 47 17.13 2.84 -11.20
N GLU A 48 16.96 4.09 -11.63
CA GLU A 48 17.84 5.20 -11.22
C GLU A 48 17.71 5.43 -9.70
N LEU A 49 16.47 5.41 -9.19
CA LEU A 49 16.18 5.55 -7.76
C LEU A 49 16.73 4.37 -6.95
N ALA A 50 16.55 3.13 -7.44
CA ALA A 50 17.09 1.95 -6.79
C ALA A 50 18.62 2.01 -6.71
N GLN A 51 19.29 2.41 -7.80
CA GLN A 51 20.74 2.56 -7.83
C GLN A 51 21.23 3.62 -6.82
N GLU A 52 20.50 4.72 -6.67
CA GLU A 52 20.81 5.74 -5.67
C GLU A 52 20.70 5.18 -4.24
N TYR A 53 19.65 4.42 -3.93
CA TYR A 53 19.49 3.77 -2.63
C TYR A 53 20.53 2.68 -2.38
N GLN A 54 20.98 1.97 -3.40
CA GLN A 54 22.04 0.97 -3.28
C GLN A 54 23.39 1.58 -2.84
N LYS A 55 23.63 2.85 -3.21
CA LYS A 55 24.82 3.62 -2.80
C LYS A 55 24.69 4.22 -1.39
N SER A 56 23.53 4.08 -0.75
CA SER A 56 23.32 4.62 0.60
C SER A 56 24.19 3.89 1.62
N ARG A 57 24.74 4.67 2.56
CA ARG A 57 25.46 4.13 3.73
C ARG A 57 24.55 3.36 4.69
N HIS A 58 23.25 3.63 4.64
CA HIS A 58 22.26 3.00 5.51
C HIS A 58 21.72 1.69 4.90
N GLU A 59 21.86 0.60 5.65
CA GLU A 59 21.46 -0.75 5.23
C GLU A 59 19.99 -0.82 4.80
N ILE A 60 19.09 -0.18 5.56
CA ILE A 60 17.66 -0.15 5.26
C ILE A 60 17.35 0.31 3.83
N PHE A 61 18.12 1.24 3.27
CA PHE A 61 17.89 1.70 1.90
C PHE A 61 18.51 0.76 0.86
N ARG A 62 19.60 0.06 1.17
CA ARG A 62 20.14 -0.99 0.29
C ARG A 62 19.20 -2.20 0.22
N ASP A 63 18.61 -2.57 1.35
CA ASP A 63 17.56 -3.60 1.40
C ASP A 63 16.33 -3.14 0.63
N PHE A 64 15.94 -1.88 0.79
CA PHE A 64 14.82 -1.31 0.04
C PHE A 64 15.10 -1.28 -1.46
N ALA A 65 16.30 -0.92 -1.90
CA ALA A 65 16.71 -0.98 -3.31
C ALA A 65 16.54 -2.40 -3.88
N SER A 66 17.00 -3.41 -3.14
CA SER A 66 16.83 -4.82 -3.52
C SER A 66 15.36 -5.22 -3.67
N LEU A 67 14.45 -4.66 -2.86
CA LEU A 67 13.01 -4.85 -3.00
C LEU A 67 12.46 -4.12 -4.24
N LEU A 68 12.91 -2.90 -4.53
CA LEU A 68 12.48 -2.15 -5.72
C LEU A 68 12.86 -2.89 -7.00
N GLU A 69 14.06 -3.45 -7.07
CA GLU A 69 14.52 -4.26 -8.21
C GLU A 69 13.72 -5.56 -8.32
N LYS A 70 13.56 -6.30 -7.21
CA LYS A 70 12.84 -7.58 -7.21
C LYS A 70 11.38 -7.46 -7.61
N PHE A 71 10.72 -6.36 -7.23
CA PHE A 71 9.29 -6.14 -7.44
C PHE A 71 9.01 -5.02 -8.46
N GLU A 72 9.94 -4.77 -9.39
CA GLU A 72 9.81 -3.73 -10.41
C GLU A 72 8.45 -3.77 -11.11
N ASP A 73 8.07 -4.92 -11.67
CA ASP A 73 6.83 -5.08 -12.42
C ASP A 73 5.57 -4.77 -11.57
N PRO A 74 5.38 -5.37 -10.38
CA PRO A 74 4.29 -4.98 -9.47
C PRO A 74 4.29 -3.49 -9.13
N ILE A 75 5.45 -2.89 -8.89
CA ILE A 75 5.56 -1.46 -8.54
C ILE A 75 5.14 -0.60 -9.72
N VAL A 76 5.66 -0.85 -10.92
CA VAL A 76 5.30 -0.13 -12.14
C VAL A 76 3.80 -0.26 -12.42
N ASN A 77 3.25 -1.47 -12.31
CA ASN A 77 1.82 -1.72 -12.51
C ASN A 77 0.94 -0.96 -11.51
N SER A 78 1.45 -0.68 -10.30
CA SER A 78 0.71 0.11 -9.32
C SER A 78 0.45 1.56 -9.76
N PHE A 79 1.19 2.08 -10.75
CA PHE A 79 1.01 3.43 -11.30
C PHE A 79 -0.11 3.52 -12.34
N ILE A 80 -0.69 2.40 -12.76
CA ILE A 80 -1.86 2.37 -13.65
C ILE A 80 -3.06 2.99 -12.92
N MET A 81 -3.71 3.95 -13.57
CA MET A 81 -4.96 4.54 -13.10
C MET A 81 -6.13 3.70 -13.63
N VAL A 82 -7.11 3.47 -12.76
CA VAL A 82 -8.36 2.82 -13.11
C VAL A 82 -9.51 3.74 -12.77
N GLU A 83 -10.48 3.79 -13.67
CA GLU A 83 -11.74 4.48 -13.44
C GLU A 83 -12.51 3.73 -12.35
N LYS A 84 -12.97 4.46 -11.33
CA LYS A 84 -13.80 3.92 -10.25
C LYS A 84 -15.08 4.69 -10.14
N ILE A 85 -16.16 3.96 -9.86
CA ILE A 85 -17.47 4.51 -9.56
C ILE A 85 -17.70 4.36 -8.06
N CYS A 86 -17.82 5.48 -7.34
CA CYS A 86 -18.21 5.48 -5.93
C CYS A 86 -19.31 6.51 -5.72
N ASN A 87 -20.42 6.10 -5.07
CA ASN A 87 -21.56 6.96 -4.78
C ASN A 87 -22.11 7.71 -6.02
N GLY A 88 -22.09 7.08 -7.19
CA GLY A 88 -22.55 7.68 -8.45
C GLY A 88 -21.57 8.68 -9.09
N GLN A 89 -20.38 8.89 -8.51
CA GLN A 89 -19.32 9.72 -9.07
C GLN A 89 -18.21 8.86 -9.65
N ILE A 90 -17.72 9.28 -10.82
CA ILE A 90 -16.59 8.67 -11.52
C ILE A 90 -15.31 9.41 -11.12
N TYR A 91 -14.30 8.66 -10.68
CA TYR A 91 -12.98 9.21 -10.39
C TYR A 91 -11.88 8.22 -10.78
N ASP A 92 -10.80 8.74 -11.35
CA ASP A 92 -9.60 7.95 -11.63
C ASP A 92 -8.77 7.81 -10.37
N SER A 93 -8.39 6.57 -10.05
CA SER A 93 -7.45 6.33 -8.95
C SER A 93 -6.60 5.10 -9.20
N ARG A 94 -5.44 5.05 -8.55
CA ARG A 94 -4.59 3.84 -8.56
C ARG A 94 -5.35 2.67 -7.94
N LEU A 95 -4.98 1.45 -8.34
CA LEU A 95 -5.41 0.25 -7.63
C LEU A 95 -4.92 0.35 -6.17
N SER A 96 -5.87 0.36 -5.24
CA SER A 96 -5.60 0.45 -3.81
C SER A 96 -5.65 -0.94 -3.21
N ASN A 97 -4.88 -1.21 -2.15
CA ASN A 97 -5.02 -2.43 -1.36
C ASN A 97 -6.32 -2.48 -0.54
N GLY A 98 -7.03 -1.35 -0.40
CA GLY A 98 -8.23 -1.19 0.42
C GLY A 98 -9.31 -2.28 0.24
N PRO A 99 -9.69 -2.69 -0.98
CA PRO A 99 -10.65 -3.77 -1.20
C PRO A 99 -10.17 -5.11 -0.61
N ILE A 100 -8.91 -5.48 -0.86
CA ILE A 100 -8.32 -6.71 -0.33
C ILE A 100 -8.22 -6.64 1.20
N GLU A 101 -7.77 -5.50 1.74
CA GLU A 101 -7.70 -5.25 3.18
C GLU A 101 -9.07 -5.34 3.85
N SER A 102 -10.12 -4.84 3.20
CA SER A 102 -11.51 -4.94 3.67
C SER A 102 -11.97 -6.40 3.76
N ILE A 103 -11.68 -7.20 2.73
CA ILE A 103 -11.99 -8.64 2.73
C ILE A 103 -11.22 -9.37 3.84
N ASN A 104 -9.91 -9.13 3.95
CA ASN A 104 -9.06 -9.74 4.97
C ASN A 104 -9.52 -9.39 6.39
N ARG A 105 -10.00 -8.15 6.59
CA ARG A 105 -10.56 -7.69 7.87
C ARG A 105 -11.82 -8.49 8.25
N LYS A 106 -12.75 -8.72 7.32
CA LYS A 106 -13.96 -9.53 7.58
C LYS A 106 -13.61 -10.93 8.09
N ALA A 107 -12.68 -11.62 7.43
CA ALA A 107 -12.22 -12.94 7.86
C ALA A 107 -11.54 -12.90 9.24
N LYS A 108 -10.70 -11.89 9.48
CA LYS A 108 -10.00 -11.70 10.76
C LYS A 108 -10.97 -11.43 11.91
N ASP A 109 -11.97 -10.57 11.71
CA ASP A 109 -12.98 -10.26 12.71
C ASP A 109 -13.87 -11.47 13.03
N LEU A 110 -14.27 -12.25 12.01
CA LEU A 110 -15.05 -13.46 12.23
C LEU A 110 -14.26 -14.54 12.98
N LYS A 111 -12.97 -14.72 12.67
CA LYS A 111 -12.08 -15.57 13.47
C LYS A 111 -12.00 -15.10 14.93
N ARG A 112 -11.91 -13.78 15.15
CA ARG A 112 -11.87 -13.17 16.49
C ARG A 112 -13.17 -13.41 17.26
N LEU A 113 -14.32 -13.20 16.63
CA LEU A 113 -15.65 -13.45 17.22
C LEU A 113 -15.85 -14.94 17.57
N GLY A 114 -15.34 -15.84 16.73
CA GLY A 114 -15.38 -17.29 16.97
C GLY A 114 -14.45 -17.79 18.07
N ARG A 115 -13.57 -16.94 18.64
CA ARG A 115 -12.48 -17.32 19.56
C ARG A 115 -11.58 -18.43 18.99
N GLY A 116 -11.32 -18.36 17.68
CA GLY A 116 -10.58 -19.39 16.94
C GLY A 116 -11.47 -20.51 16.39
N PHE A 117 -10.85 -21.56 15.86
CA PHE A 117 -11.54 -22.75 15.34
C PHE A 117 -10.66 -23.98 15.55
N ARG A 118 -11.30 -25.13 15.80
CA ARG A 118 -10.62 -26.44 15.85
C ARG A 118 -10.80 -27.23 14.55
N ASN A 119 -11.83 -26.92 13.78
CA ASN A 119 -12.17 -27.56 12.52
C ASN A 119 -12.39 -26.47 11.47
N PHE A 120 -11.55 -26.46 10.42
CA PHE A 120 -11.60 -25.46 9.37
C PHE A 120 -12.87 -25.55 8.53
N GLU A 121 -13.32 -26.76 8.16
CA GLU A 121 -14.54 -26.94 7.35
C GLU A 121 -15.78 -26.39 8.06
N HIS A 122 -15.89 -26.64 9.36
CA HIS A 122 -16.99 -26.10 10.15
C HIS A 122 -16.93 -24.57 10.23
N PHE A 123 -15.73 -23.99 10.39
CA PHE A 123 -15.54 -22.53 10.37
C PHE A 123 -15.89 -21.93 9.01
N ARG A 124 -15.44 -22.55 7.90
CA ARG A 124 -15.75 -22.14 6.53
C ARG A 124 -17.25 -22.16 6.26
N ASN A 125 -17.95 -23.22 6.64
CA ASN A 125 -19.40 -23.33 6.44
C ASN A 125 -20.16 -22.28 7.24
N ARG A 126 -19.77 -22.01 8.50
CA ARG A 126 -20.35 -20.92 9.30
C ARG A 126 -20.07 -19.54 8.71
N PHE A 127 -18.85 -19.32 8.22
CA PHE A 127 -18.46 -18.08 7.54
C PHE A 127 -19.33 -17.84 6.31
N LEU A 128 -19.42 -18.82 5.41
CA LEU A 128 -20.24 -18.73 4.19
C LEU A 128 -21.71 -18.51 4.52
N TYR A 129 -22.22 -19.15 5.57
CA TYR A 129 -23.59 -18.95 6.04
C TYR A 129 -23.81 -17.54 6.61
N SER A 130 -22.92 -17.05 7.48
CA SER A 130 -23.09 -15.74 8.13
C SER A 130 -22.88 -14.55 7.20
N THR A 131 -22.17 -14.74 6.08
CA THR A 131 -21.98 -13.71 5.04
C THR A 131 -23.00 -13.81 3.91
N ARG A 132 -23.98 -14.73 3.96
CA ARG A 132 -25.12 -14.69 3.06
C ARG A 132 -25.94 -13.44 3.38
N ILE A 133 -25.82 -12.43 2.53
CA ILE A 133 -26.85 -11.40 2.39
C ILE A 133 -28.05 -12.12 1.77
N GLU A 134 -29.27 -11.81 2.22
CA GLU A 134 -30.51 -12.45 1.74
C GLU A 134 -30.50 -12.66 0.21
N PRO A 135 -30.97 -13.81 -0.30
CA PRO A 135 -31.05 -14.00 -1.74
C PRO A 135 -32.01 -12.96 -2.30
N ASP A 136 -31.50 -11.97 -3.03
CA ASP A 136 -32.32 -11.09 -3.86
C ASP A 136 -33.18 -11.99 -4.76
N THR A 137 -34.49 -12.01 -4.52
CA THR A 137 -35.48 -12.73 -5.32
C THR A 137 -35.72 -12.10 -6.70
N HIS A 138 -34.81 -11.24 -7.17
CA HIS A 138 -34.92 -10.49 -8.41
C HIS A 138 -33.62 -10.53 -9.23
N TRP A 139 -33.19 -11.73 -9.62
CA TRP A 139 -32.30 -11.90 -10.78
C TRP A 139 -33.00 -12.75 -11.82
N ARG A 140 -33.75 -12.10 -12.71
CA ARG A 140 -34.16 -12.67 -14.00
C ARG A 140 -33.02 -12.44 -14.99
N PHE A 141 -32.48 -13.53 -15.53
CA PHE A 141 -31.74 -13.52 -16.78
C PHE A 141 -32.67 -13.15 -17.94
#